data_AF-A0A8I2AH39-F1
#
_entry.id   AF-A0A8I2AH39-F1
#
_cell.length_a   1.000
_cell.length_b   1.000
_cell.length_c   1.000
_cell.angle_alpha   90.00
_cell.angle_beta   90.00
_cell.angle_gamma   90.00
#
_symmetry.space_group_name_H-M   'P 1'
#
loop_
_entity.id
_entity.type
_entity.pdbx_description
1 polymer ?
#
loop_
_entity_poly.entity_id
_entity_poly.type
_entity_poly.pdbx_seq_one_letter_code
_entity_poly.pdbx_strand_id
1 'polypeptide(L)'
;MNAIEDIVNLYRAAGRPIWSNRRFKISVNYCESVHDLISKLYDSSITILDEVVFDGKLYCIGESDEIPTTWSHVELTCIPPSRSENKFYSNVDDLLSTDSVKKGTLPNSYYLVDIDYYSNDNKKPDEILKLEGLCIFINQLSTLAHYHDSRDSDDSYKLVFINNNDNGKSTSAILNIELIKDLIYVENADYSILEYFNNPQSKSTPHYHEKIGIFRNTIVEFVCENKVSFQDLVKNWSDFNKLYQDNLATYLNNFSFHKARKEVAEAETNFAEKLSKITSDIAGKILSIPISMAAAIAILKLSDIKEISLAVISIIITSIFIHFILLNQYKQLNRVIHAKDLVFRPFENDEKTYPSELLNDVLEALTNLNKNQKFAKTTLEWLIFITWIPSAISVILLLDFIMR
;
A
#
# COMPACT_ATOMS: atom_id res chain seq x y z
N MET A 1 2.35 -7.16 -44.25
CA MET A 1 3.08 -6.18 -45.08
C MET A 1 2.71 -4.80 -44.58
N ASN A 2 3.70 -3.97 -44.24
CA ASN A 2 3.44 -2.70 -43.56
C ASN A 2 3.45 -1.57 -44.59
N ALA A 3 2.29 -1.27 -45.17
CA ALA A 3 2.17 -0.27 -46.24
C ALA A 3 2.80 1.10 -45.86
N ILE A 4 2.85 1.43 -44.57
CA ILE A 4 3.49 2.65 -44.07
C ILE A 4 5.01 2.62 -44.29
N GLU A 5 5.66 1.48 -44.08
CA GLU A 5 7.11 1.33 -44.27
C GLU A 5 7.48 1.56 -45.75
N ASP A 6 6.72 0.97 -46.67
CA ASP A 6 6.92 1.17 -48.11
C ASP A 6 6.72 2.64 -48.51
N ILE A 7 5.71 3.32 -47.95
CA ILE A 7 5.48 4.76 -48.17
C ILE A 7 6.62 5.60 -47.59
N VAL A 8 7.13 5.27 -46.39
CA VAL A 8 8.26 5.97 -45.76
C VAL A 8 9.51 5.82 -46.62
N ASN A 9 9.79 4.61 -47.11
CA ASN A 9 10.93 4.35 -47.98
C ASN A 9 10.82 5.13 -49.29
N LEU A 10 9.63 5.21 -49.89
CA LEU A 10 9.39 6.03 -51.08
C LEU A 10 9.57 7.53 -50.79
N TYR A 11 9.02 8.01 -49.67
CA TYR A 11 9.15 9.40 -49.22
C TYR A 11 10.62 9.81 -49.01
N ARG A 12 11.42 8.94 -48.38
CA ARG A 12 12.86 9.13 -48.17
C ARG A 12 13.63 9.08 -49.49
N ALA A 13 13.34 8.12 -50.36
CA ALA A 13 13.99 7.97 -51.67
C ALA A 13 13.74 9.17 -52.59
N ALA A 14 12.57 9.81 -52.49
CA ALA A 14 12.23 11.03 -53.20
C ALA A 14 12.85 12.31 -52.59
N GLY A 15 13.75 12.19 -51.62
CA GLY A 15 14.43 13.34 -51.01
C GLY A 15 13.59 14.11 -50.00
N ARG A 16 12.57 13.48 -49.40
CA ARG A 16 11.66 14.08 -48.40
C ARG A 16 10.95 15.33 -48.95
N PRO A 17 10.08 15.15 -49.95
CA PRO A 17 9.32 16.25 -50.54
C PRO A 17 8.44 16.96 -49.50
N ILE A 18 7.96 18.15 -49.85
CA ILE A 18 7.09 18.95 -48.98
C ILE A 18 5.84 18.13 -48.62
N TRP A 19 5.65 17.93 -47.32
CA TRP A 19 4.46 17.32 -46.75
C TRP A 19 3.40 18.39 -46.53
N SER A 20 2.24 18.27 -47.18
CA SER A 20 1.14 19.22 -47.05
C SER A 20 -0.21 18.54 -47.19
N ASN A 21 -1.18 18.91 -46.36
CA ASN A 21 -2.55 18.38 -46.40
C ASN A 21 -2.65 16.85 -46.43
N ARG A 22 -1.76 16.16 -45.67
CA ARG A 22 -1.68 14.69 -45.60
C ARG A 22 -1.31 14.03 -46.93
N ARG A 23 -0.62 14.74 -47.81
CA ARG A 23 -0.16 14.27 -49.10
C ARG A 23 1.26 14.75 -49.34
N PHE A 24 1.97 14.07 -50.22
CA PHE A 24 3.21 14.58 -50.79
C PHE A 24 3.26 14.26 -52.28
N LYS A 25 3.89 15.16 -53.04
CA LYS A 25 4.15 14.96 -54.47
C LYS A 25 5.61 14.61 -54.66
N ILE A 26 5.90 13.59 -55.46
CA ILE A 26 7.26 13.23 -55.86
C ILE A 26 7.42 13.49 -57.36
N SER A 27 8.63 13.90 -57.73
CA SER A 27 9.08 14.02 -59.12
C SER A 27 10.51 13.50 -59.13
N VAL A 28 10.70 12.30 -59.66
CA VAL A 28 11.98 11.56 -59.58
C VAL A 28 12.30 10.88 -60.89
N ASN A 29 13.61 10.73 -61.16
CA ASN A 29 14.08 9.95 -62.31
C ASN A 29 14.11 8.46 -61.96
N TYR A 30 14.19 7.62 -63.00
CA TYR A 30 14.20 6.17 -62.85
C TYR A 30 15.26 5.68 -61.85
N CYS A 31 14.80 4.85 -60.93
CA CYS A 31 15.62 4.11 -59.99
C CYS A 31 14.92 2.77 -59.71
N GLU A 32 15.65 1.66 -59.79
CA GLU A 32 15.11 0.31 -59.61
C GLU A 32 14.38 0.16 -58.26
N SER A 33 14.97 0.67 -57.17
CA SER A 33 14.35 0.61 -55.84
C SER A 33 13.07 1.45 -55.73
N VAL A 34 12.99 2.57 -56.44
CA VAL A 34 11.79 3.42 -56.49
C VAL A 34 10.70 2.74 -57.33
N HIS A 35 11.07 2.12 -58.45
CA HIS A 35 10.13 1.36 -59.27
C HIS A 35 9.50 0.20 -58.49
N ASP A 36 10.30 -0.56 -57.74
CA ASP A 36 9.80 -1.66 -56.89
C ASP A 36 8.81 -1.16 -55.82
N LEU A 37 9.11 -0.02 -55.19
CA LEU A 37 8.22 0.60 -54.18
C LEU A 37 6.92 1.08 -54.82
N ILE A 38 6.99 1.74 -55.98
CA ILE A 38 5.79 2.20 -56.70
C ILE A 38 4.93 1.01 -57.13
N SER A 39 5.52 -0.06 -57.66
CA SER A 39 4.79 -1.28 -58.05
C SER A 39 4.05 -1.88 -56.86
N LYS A 40 4.73 -2.04 -55.70
CA LYS A 40 4.10 -2.55 -54.48
C LYS A 40 2.94 -1.69 -53.99
N LEU A 41 3.07 -0.36 -54.08
CA LEU A 41 2.04 0.58 -53.62
C LEU A 41 0.88 0.72 -54.60
N TYR A 42 1.12 0.55 -55.90
CA TYR A 42 0.10 0.57 -56.94
C TYR A 42 -0.80 -0.68 -56.89
N ASP A 43 -0.21 -1.85 -56.59
CA ASP A 43 -0.93 -3.11 -56.41
C ASP A 43 -1.59 -3.25 -55.02
N SER A 44 -1.47 -2.22 -54.17
CA SER A 44 -2.05 -2.21 -52.83
C SER A 44 -3.58 -2.17 -52.89
N SER A 45 -4.23 -2.91 -51.99
CA SER A 45 -5.69 -2.89 -51.85
C SER A 45 -6.27 -1.56 -51.32
N ILE A 46 -5.39 -0.66 -50.87
CA ILE A 46 -5.74 0.68 -50.39
C ILE A 46 -5.21 1.68 -51.39
N THR A 47 -6.06 2.60 -51.85
CA THR A 47 -5.68 3.72 -52.72
C THR A 47 -4.72 4.66 -51.99
N ILE A 48 -3.41 4.42 -52.15
CA ILE A 48 -2.32 5.18 -51.55
C ILE A 48 -1.72 6.16 -52.57
N LEU A 49 -1.76 5.80 -53.84
CA LEU A 49 -1.37 6.66 -54.95
C LEU A 49 -2.64 7.35 -55.49
N ASP A 50 -2.53 8.50 -56.14
CA ASP A 50 -3.67 9.22 -56.74
C ASP A 50 -3.35 9.55 -58.21
N GLU A 51 -2.66 10.67 -58.44
CA GLU A 51 -2.13 11.06 -59.75
C GLU A 51 -0.80 10.34 -59.98
N VAL A 52 -0.70 9.43 -60.97
CA VAL A 52 0.58 8.79 -61.36
C VAL A 52 0.86 9.07 -62.83
N VAL A 53 1.99 9.73 -63.13
CA VAL A 53 2.37 10.13 -64.49
C VAL A 53 3.76 9.59 -64.81
N PHE A 54 3.86 8.67 -65.77
CA PHE A 54 5.13 8.19 -66.30
C PHE A 54 5.40 8.83 -67.65
N ASP A 55 6.55 9.51 -67.80
CA ASP A 55 7.00 10.13 -69.06
C ASP A 55 5.91 10.98 -69.76
N GLY A 56 5.08 11.69 -68.97
CA GLY A 56 4.00 12.55 -69.45
C GLY A 56 2.66 11.85 -69.74
N LYS A 57 2.55 10.53 -69.54
CA LYS A 57 1.30 9.76 -69.66
C LYS A 57 0.72 9.49 -68.27
N LEU A 58 -0.56 9.84 -68.07
CA LEU A 58 -1.30 9.57 -66.84
C LEU A 58 -1.72 8.10 -66.77
N TYR A 59 -1.59 7.51 -65.58
CA TYR A 59 -2.01 6.16 -65.23
C TYR A 59 -3.01 6.22 -64.08
N CYS A 60 -4.21 5.68 -64.30
CA CYS A 60 -5.29 5.68 -63.32
C CYS A 60 -5.27 4.39 -62.49
N ILE A 61 -5.21 4.52 -61.18
CA ILE A 61 -5.16 3.39 -60.26
C ILE A 61 -6.50 2.66 -60.25
N GLY A 62 -6.48 1.35 -60.44
CA GLY A 62 -7.67 0.50 -60.47
C GLY A 62 -8.25 0.26 -61.87
N GLU A 63 -7.70 0.88 -62.91
CA GLU A 63 -7.91 0.48 -64.30
C GLU A 63 -6.92 -0.63 -64.68
N SER A 64 -7.19 -1.41 -65.73
CA SER A 64 -6.33 -2.52 -66.21
C SER A 64 -4.99 -2.08 -66.82
N ASP A 65 -4.52 -0.89 -66.46
CA ASP A 65 -3.26 -0.32 -66.89
C ASP A 65 -2.14 -0.83 -65.99
N GLU A 66 -1.31 -1.73 -66.54
CA GLU A 66 -0.06 -2.15 -65.92
C GLU A 66 0.96 -0.99 -65.93
N ILE A 67 1.68 -0.82 -64.83
CA ILE A 67 2.77 0.16 -64.73
C ILE A 67 3.85 -0.19 -65.79
N PRO A 68 4.39 0.80 -66.53
CA PRO A 68 5.46 0.54 -67.48
C PRO A 68 6.71 -0.02 -66.79
N THR A 69 7.27 -1.08 -67.37
CA THR A 69 8.51 -1.74 -66.88
C THR A 69 9.76 -0.86 -67.02
N THR A 70 9.73 0.15 -67.90
CA THR A 70 10.79 1.15 -68.05
C THR A 70 10.18 2.53 -68.24
N TRP A 71 10.68 3.52 -67.52
CA TRP A 71 10.31 4.93 -67.60
C TRP A 71 11.56 5.79 -67.34
N SER A 72 11.56 7.05 -67.76
CA SER A 72 12.69 7.98 -67.49
C SER A 72 12.40 8.88 -66.30
N HIS A 73 11.15 9.36 -66.21
CA HIS A 73 10.68 10.29 -65.20
C HIS A 73 9.28 9.89 -64.70
N VAL A 74 9.06 10.00 -63.38
CA VAL A 74 7.74 9.79 -62.77
C VAL A 74 7.37 10.99 -61.91
N GLU A 75 6.14 11.44 -62.07
CA GLU A 75 5.48 12.36 -61.15
C GLU A 75 4.31 11.64 -60.51
N LEU A 76 4.25 11.61 -59.17
CA LEU A 76 3.07 11.06 -58.51
C LEU A 76 2.70 11.78 -57.22
N THR A 77 1.43 11.67 -56.85
CA THR A 77 0.90 12.12 -55.57
C THR A 77 0.62 10.92 -54.67
N CYS A 78 1.29 10.86 -53.51
CA CYS A 78 1.00 9.89 -52.45
C CYS A 78 0.05 10.48 -51.41
N ILE A 79 -0.93 9.67 -51.00
CA ILE A 79 -1.90 9.91 -49.94
C ILE A 79 -1.78 8.78 -48.91
N PRO A 80 -0.96 8.95 -47.86
CA PRO A 80 -0.84 7.93 -46.83
C PRO A 80 -2.17 7.69 -46.11
N PRO A 81 -2.40 6.48 -45.57
CA PRO A 81 -3.60 6.17 -44.80
C PRO A 81 -3.81 7.15 -43.64
N SER A 82 -5.03 7.65 -43.46
CA SER A 82 -5.34 8.68 -42.45
C SER A 82 -6.38 8.27 -41.41
N ARG A 83 -7.02 7.11 -41.58
CA ARG A 83 -8.12 6.64 -40.71
C ARG A 83 -7.62 5.85 -39.49
N SER A 84 -6.39 5.35 -39.54
CA SER A 84 -5.71 4.70 -38.42
C SER A 84 -4.76 5.67 -37.71
N GLU A 85 -4.44 5.35 -36.46
CA GLU A 85 -3.34 5.99 -35.73
C GLU A 85 -1.96 5.55 -36.27
N ASN A 86 -1.91 4.42 -36.98
CA ASN A 86 -0.75 4.07 -37.77
C ASN A 86 -0.75 4.94 -39.03
N LYS A 87 -0.03 6.06 -39.03
CA LYS A 87 0.02 7.04 -40.12
C LYS A 87 1.24 7.95 -40.04
N PHE A 88 1.30 8.89 -40.98
CA PHE A 88 2.24 10.01 -40.97
C PHE A 88 1.73 11.10 -40.05
N TYR A 89 2.63 11.64 -39.25
CA TYR A 89 2.44 12.76 -38.34
C TYR A 89 3.38 13.89 -38.73
N SER A 90 2.87 15.11 -38.70
CA SER A 90 3.66 16.26 -39.15
C SER A 90 4.80 16.57 -38.17
N ASN A 91 4.53 16.41 -36.87
CA ASN A 91 5.44 16.63 -35.76
C ASN A 91 4.93 15.87 -34.52
N VAL A 92 5.67 16.00 -33.41
CA VAL A 92 5.31 15.35 -32.14
C VAL A 92 3.99 15.87 -31.56
N ASP A 93 3.63 17.14 -31.74
CA ASP A 93 2.33 17.66 -31.27
C ASP A 93 1.14 16.96 -31.94
N ASP A 94 1.24 16.69 -33.25
CA ASP A 94 0.25 15.91 -34.00
C ASP A 94 0.15 14.47 -33.43
N LEU A 95 1.27 13.85 -33.07
CA LEU A 95 1.30 12.53 -32.43
C LEU A 95 0.65 12.55 -31.03
N LEU A 96 0.99 13.52 -30.18
CA LEU A 96 0.45 13.70 -28.83
C LEU A 96 -1.08 13.86 -28.80
N SER A 97 -1.66 14.38 -29.88
CA SER A 97 -3.11 14.57 -30.00
C SER A 97 -3.90 13.26 -30.17
N THR A 98 -3.22 12.15 -30.44
CA THR A 98 -3.80 10.83 -30.71
C THR A 98 -4.36 10.16 -29.46
N ASP A 99 -5.47 9.43 -29.59
CA ASP A 99 -6.16 8.82 -28.44
C ASP A 99 -5.38 7.69 -27.78
N SER A 100 -4.67 6.84 -28.54
CA SER A 100 -3.75 5.86 -27.94
C SER A 100 -2.68 6.52 -27.07
N VAL A 101 -2.10 7.63 -27.53
CA VAL A 101 -1.02 8.32 -26.81
C VAL A 101 -1.54 8.92 -25.51
N LYS A 102 -2.73 9.52 -25.53
CA LYS A 102 -3.44 9.98 -24.32
C LYS A 102 -3.73 8.84 -23.34
N LYS A 103 -3.90 7.60 -23.83
CA LYS A 103 -4.08 6.39 -23.02
C LYS A 103 -2.77 5.73 -22.58
N GLY A 104 -1.63 6.35 -22.86
CA GLY A 104 -0.31 5.82 -22.51
C GLY A 104 0.20 4.72 -23.44
N THR A 105 -0.24 4.72 -24.71
CA THR A 105 0.17 3.73 -25.72
C THR A 105 0.59 4.40 -27.02
N LEU A 106 1.75 4.04 -27.57
CA LEU A 106 2.17 4.54 -28.88
C LEU A 106 1.56 3.71 -30.02
N PRO A 107 1.30 4.32 -31.19
CA PRO A 107 0.93 3.56 -32.39
C PRO A 107 2.04 2.57 -32.77
N ASN A 108 1.65 1.42 -33.33
CA ASN A 108 2.60 0.36 -33.70
C ASN A 108 3.49 0.74 -34.89
N SER A 109 2.96 1.51 -35.84
CA SER A 109 3.64 1.88 -37.08
C SER A 109 3.33 3.34 -37.42
N TYR A 110 4.24 4.26 -37.13
CA TYR A 110 4.05 5.69 -37.39
C TYR A 110 5.33 6.34 -37.92
N TYR A 111 5.17 7.44 -38.64
CA TYR A 111 6.28 8.24 -39.17
C TYR A 111 6.13 9.71 -38.78
N LEU A 112 7.21 10.33 -38.31
CA LEU A 112 7.31 11.75 -38.00
C LEU A 112 8.11 12.47 -39.08
N VAL A 113 7.44 13.41 -39.76
CA VAL A 113 8.00 14.09 -40.94
C VAL A 113 9.10 15.08 -40.57
N ASP A 114 8.93 15.85 -39.51
CA ASP A 114 9.86 16.92 -39.08
C ASP A 114 11.24 16.40 -38.67
N ILE A 115 11.28 15.25 -38.01
CA ILE A 115 12.52 14.63 -37.49
C ILE A 115 12.98 13.41 -38.31
N ASP A 116 12.28 13.06 -39.40
CA ASP A 116 12.57 11.92 -40.26
C ASP A 116 12.74 10.61 -39.47
N TYR A 117 11.71 10.28 -38.67
CA TYR A 117 11.73 9.09 -37.81
C TYR A 117 10.56 8.17 -38.10
N TYR A 118 10.86 6.91 -38.39
CA TYR A 118 9.91 5.82 -38.47
C TYR A 118 9.98 4.98 -37.20
N SER A 119 8.83 4.51 -36.69
CA SER A 119 8.76 3.76 -35.42
C SER A 119 9.60 2.49 -35.37
N ASN A 120 9.95 1.91 -36.53
CA ASN A 120 10.81 0.73 -36.64
C ASN A 120 12.27 1.08 -36.99
N ASP A 121 12.65 2.35 -37.04
CA ASP A 121 14.05 2.74 -37.24
C ASP A 121 14.90 2.29 -36.04
N ASN A 122 16.11 1.81 -36.31
CA ASN A 122 17.03 1.32 -35.27
C ASN A 122 17.44 2.40 -34.26
N LYS A 123 17.54 3.66 -34.70
CA LYS A 123 17.97 4.78 -33.86
C LYS A 123 16.77 5.64 -33.49
N LYS A 124 16.29 5.47 -32.27
CA LYS A 124 15.20 6.26 -31.70
C LYS A 124 15.69 7.65 -31.26
N PRO A 125 15.04 8.75 -31.69
CA PRO A 125 15.33 10.09 -31.18
C PRO A 125 15.02 10.22 -29.69
N ASP A 126 15.79 11.07 -28.98
CA ASP A 126 15.60 11.32 -27.55
C ASP A 126 14.19 11.79 -27.21
N GLU A 127 13.58 12.59 -28.10
CA GLU A 127 12.20 13.08 -27.96
C GLU A 127 11.18 11.93 -27.86
N ILE A 128 11.40 10.85 -28.63
CA ILE A 128 10.53 9.68 -28.64
C ILE A 128 10.78 8.80 -27.42
N LEU A 129 12.02 8.67 -26.95
CA LEU A 129 12.34 7.97 -25.71
C LEU A 129 11.62 8.62 -24.51
N LYS A 130 11.59 9.96 -24.46
CA LYS A 130 10.89 10.69 -23.40
C LYS A 130 9.37 10.56 -23.51
N LEU A 131 8.84 10.58 -24.73
CA LEU A 131 7.43 10.29 -24.99
C LEU A 131 7.03 8.88 -24.50
N GLU A 132 7.87 7.88 -24.73
CA GLU A 132 7.64 6.52 -24.20
C GLU A 132 7.57 6.50 -22.67
N GLY A 133 8.47 7.23 -22.00
CA GLY A 133 8.42 7.40 -20.54
C GLY A 133 7.10 8.02 -20.06
N LEU A 134 6.64 9.07 -20.73
CA LEU A 134 5.34 9.70 -20.43
C LEU A 134 4.17 8.73 -20.67
N CYS A 135 4.21 7.94 -21.74
CA CYS A 135 3.19 6.93 -22.00
C CYS A 135 3.16 5.84 -20.91
N ILE A 136 4.33 5.35 -20.47
CA ILE A 136 4.44 4.38 -19.36
C ILE A 136 3.85 4.97 -18.09
N PHE A 137 4.17 6.23 -17.77
CA PHE A 137 3.63 6.95 -16.62
C PHE A 137 2.09 7.01 -16.65
N ILE A 138 1.51 7.46 -17.77
CA ILE A 138 0.05 7.55 -17.95
C ILE A 138 -0.61 6.18 -17.77
N ASN A 139 -0.05 5.15 -18.42
CA ASN A 139 -0.57 3.80 -18.35
C ASN A 139 -0.55 3.29 -16.90
N GLN A 140 0.59 3.38 -16.21
CA GLN A 140 0.71 2.94 -14.82
C GLN A 140 -0.24 3.70 -13.89
N LEU A 141 -0.33 5.02 -14.03
CA LEU A 141 -1.25 5.86 -13.25
C LEU A 141 -2.72 5.45 -13.49
N SER A 142 -3.10 5.11 -14.72
CA SER A 142 -4.45 4.67 -15.07
C SER A 142 -4.87 3.39 -14.35
N THR A 143 -3.92 2.46 -14.10
CA THR A 143 -4.21 1.22 -13.36
C THR A 143 -4.57 1.46 -11.90
N LEU A 144 -4.17 2.61 -11.34
CA LEU A 144 -4.44 3.01 -9.97
C LEU A 144 -5.73 3.81 -9.82
N ALA A 145 -6.28 4.36 -10.91
CA ALA A 145 -7.55 5.09 -10.90
C ALA A 145 -8.73 4.19 -10.52
N HIS A 146 -9.81 4.78 -9.99
CA HIS A 146 -11.06 4.06 -9.75
C HIS A 146 -11.88 3.91 -11.04
N TYR A 147 -11.81 4.91 -11.89
CA TYR A 147 -12.46 4.93 -13.19
C TYR A 147 -11.54 5.63 -14.19
N HIS A 148 -11.46 5.08 -15.39
CA HIS A 148 -10.87 5.75 -16.54
C HIS A 148 -11.89 5.67 -17.68
N ASP A 149 -12.26 6.80 -18.27
CA ASP A 149 -13.30 6.79 -19.31
C ASP A 149 -12.77 6.17 -20.61
N SER A 150 -13.63 5.40 -21.28
CA SER A 150 -13.39 4.83 -22.59
C SER A 150 -14.58 5.01 -23.53
N ARG A 151 -15.56 5.88 -23.22
CA ARG A 151 -16.80 6.03 -24.02
C ARG A 151 -16.75 7.23 -24.97
N ASP A 152 -16.85 6.87 -26.25
CA ASP A 152 -17.18 7.54 -27.53
C ASP A 152 -17.94 8.89 -27.59
N SER A 153 -17.70 9.86 -26.72
CA SER A 153 -18.25 11.21 -26.95
C SER A 153 -17.27 12.31 -26.56
N ASP A 154 -16.50 12.79 -27.55
CA ASP A 154 -15.85 14.12 -27.66
C ASP A 154 -15.07 14.67 -26.44
N ASP A 155 -14.86 13.88 -25.40
CA ASP A 155 -14.34 14.30 -24.12
C ASP A 155 -12.99 13.63 -23.88
N SER A 156 -11.98 14.44 -23.57
CA SER A 156 -10.61 14.04 -23.26
C SER A 156 -10.54 12.78 -22.36
N TYR A 157 -9.54 11.91 -22.55
CA TYR A 157 -9.33 10.74 -21.68
C TYR A 157 -9.16 11.18 -20.23
N LYS A 158 -9.95 10.64 -19.30
CA LYS A 158 -9.98 11.09 -17.89
C LYS A 158 -9.61 9.98 -16.94
N LEU A 159 -8.83 10.31 -15.92
CA LEU A 159 -8.59 9.45 -14.75
C LEU A 159 -9.33 10.01 -13.55
N VAL A 160 -10.12 9.18 -12.89
CA VAL A 160 -10.94 9.57 -11.74
C VAL A 160 -10.48 8.85 -10.49
N PHE A 161 -10.16 9.63 -9.47
CA PHE A 161 -9.78 9.17 -8.13
C PHE A 161 -10.84 9.65 -7.15
N ILE A 162 -11.30 8.74 -6.28
CA ILE A 162 -12.38 9.00 -5.33
C ILE A 162 -11.79 8.82 -3.93
N ASN A 163 -11.96 9.82 -3.09
CA ASN A 163 -11.72 9.72 -1.66
C ASN A 163 -13.07 9.76 -0.95
N ASN A 164 -13.37 8.72 -0.19
CA ASN A 164 -14.54 8.65 0.68
C ASN A 164 -14.09 9.04 2.08
N ASN A 165 -14.29 10.31 2.47
CA ASN A 165 -14.09 10.71 3.85
C ASN A 165 -15.18 10.11 4.75
N ASP A 166 -14.80 9.77 5.98
CA ASP A 166 -15.69 9.19 7.00
C ASP A 166 -16.93 10.05 7.33
N ASN A 167 -16.88 11.34 6.99
CA ASN A 167 -17.96 12.31 7.22
C ASN A 167 -19.09 12.26 6.15
N GLY A 168 -19.10 11.25 5.27
CA GLY A 168 -20.11 11.07 4.22
C GLY A 168 -20.01 12.05 3.04
N LYS A 169 -18.97 12.90 2.99
CA LYS A 169 -18.64 13.74 1.83
C LYS A 169 -17.56 13.04 1.00
N SER A 170 -17.92 12.56 -0.17
CA SER A 170 -16.96 12.05 -1.15
C SER A 170 -16.36 13.22 -1.94
N THR A 171 -15.03 13.27 -2.05
CA THR A 171 -14.32 14.16 -2.96
C THR A 171 -13.73 13.35 -4.09
N SER A 172 -13.76 13.89 -5.30
CA SER A 172 -13.18 13.26 -6.47
C SER A 172 -12.20 14.19 -7.18
N ALA A 173 -11.03 13.66 -7.52
CA ALA A 173 -10.10 14.29 -8.43
C ALA A 173 -10.32 13.72 -9.83
N ILE A 174 -10.44 14.62 -10.81
CA ILE A 174 -10.60 14.29 -12.23
C ILE A 174 -9.38 14.87 -12.95
N LEU A 175 -8.56 14.00 -13.51
CA LEU A 175 -7.42 14.38 -14.33
C LEU A 175 -7.78 14.18 -15.80
N ASN A 176 -7.95 15.28 -16.53
CA ASN A 176 -8.08 15.25 -17.98
C ASN A 176 -6.68 15.11 -18.59
N ILE A 177 -6.45 14.05 -19.37
CA ILE A 177 -5.16 13.79 -20.00
C ILE A 177 -5.05 14.60 -21.28
N GLU A 178 -4.52 15.81 -21.11
CA GLU A 178 -4.20 16.75 -22.19
C GLU A 178 -2.68 16.86 -22.33
N LEU A 179 -2.15 16.36 -23.46
CA LEU A 179 -0.72 16.29 -23.69
C LEU A 179 -0.23 17.50 -24.48
N ILE A 180 0.85 18.11 -24.00
CA ILE A 180 1.56 19.18 -24.69
C ILE A 180 3.04 18.81 -24.79
N LYS A 181 3.73 19.34 -25.81
CA LYS A 181 5.14 19.07 -26.04
C LYS A 181 6.06 19.40 -24.86
N ASP A 182 5.70 20.31 -23.97
CA ASP A 182 6.55 20.58 -22.79
C ASP A 182 6.64 19.39 -21.82
N LEU A 183 5.64 18.49 -21.78
CA LEU A 183 5.60 17.38 -20.84
C LEU A 183 6.68 16.33 -21.10
N ILE A 184 7.09 16.16 -22.35
CA ILE A 184 8.17 15.23 -22.70
C ILE A 184 9.55 15.76 -22.29
N TYR A 185 9.68 17.03 -21.87
CA TYR A 185 10.95 17.60 -21.43
C TYR A 185 11.05 17.78 -19.91
N VAL A 186 10.02 17.39 -19.16
CA VAL A 186 10.09 17.35 -17.70
C VAL A 186 11.20 16.39 -17.28
N GLU A 187 12.08 16.85 -16.37
CA GLU A 187 13.21 16.04 -15.90
C GLU A 187 12.71 14.73 -15.25
N ASN A 188 13.53 13.67 -15.34
CA ASN A 188 13.21 12.32 -14.88
C ASN A 188 12.77 12.33 -13.41
N ALA A 189 11.46 12.34 -13.20
CA ALA A 189 10.89 12.18 -11.89
C ALA A 189 10.97 10.70 -11.47
N ASP A 190 11.10 10.44 -10.17
CA ASP A 190 11.20 9.09 -9.64
C ASP A 190 9.85 8.36 -9.78
N TYR A 191 9.78 7.37 -10.68
CA TYR A 191 8.58 6.56 -10.91
C TYR A 191 8.53 5.27 -10.06
N SER A 192 9.43 5.10 -9.09
CA SER A 192 9.52 3.91 -8.25
C SER A 192 8.20 3.52 -7.56
N ILE A 193 7.38 4.50 -7.17
CA ILE A 193 6.06 4.26 -6.58
C ILE A 193 5.12 3.55 -7.56
N LEU A 194 5.11 3.99 -8.83
CA LEU A 194 4.30 3.36 -9.87
C LEU A 194 4.83 1.98 -10.25
N GLU A 195 6.16 1.84 -10.34
CA GLU A 195 6.81 0.54 -10.57
C GLU A 195 6.48 -0.46 -9.46
N TYR A 196 6.46 -0.01 -8.20
CA TYR A 196 6.05 -0.82 -7.06
C TYR A 196 4.64 -1.38 -7.26
N PHE A 197 3.66 -0.56 -7.65
CA PHE A 197 2.29 -1.03 -7.85
C PHE A 197 2.12 -1.91 -9.09
N ASN A 198 2.93 -1.68 -10.13
CA ASN A 198 2.88 -2.49 -11.35
C ASN A 198 3.55 -3.87 -11.18
N ASN A 199 4.44 -4.04 -10.18
CA ASN A 199 5.09 -5.31 -9.91
C ASN A 199 4.10 -6.33 -9.28
N PRO A 200 3.87 -7.50 -9.92
CA PRO A 200 2.97 -8.53 -9.39
C PRO A 200 3.32 -9.02 -7.99
N GLN A 201 4.60 -9.02 -7.61
CA GLN A 201 5.07 -9.46 -6.29
C GLN A 201 4.62 -8.52 -5.17
N SER A 202 4.40 -7.24 -5.47
CA SER A 202 4.00 -6.23 -4.49
C SER A 202 2.63 -6.51 -3.88
N LYS A 203 1.75 -7.22 -4.61
CA LYS A 203 0.41 -7.60 -4.12
C LYS A 203 0.43 -8.45 -2.86
N SER A 204 1.53 -9.16 -2.60
CA SER A 204 1.71 -9.99 -1.40
C SER A 204 2.36 -9.26 -0.23
N THR A 205 2.73 -7.98 -0.40
CA THR A 205 3.37 -7.21 0.68
C THR A 205 2.35 -6.73 1.71
N PRO A 206 2.76 -6.54 2.98
CA PRO A 206 1.87 -6.02 4.02
C PRO A 206 1.30 -4.66 3.65
N HIS A 207 0.03 -4.44 4.03
CA HIS A 207 -0.71 -3.20 3.81
C HIS A 207 -0.83 -2.78 2.32
N TYR A 208 -0.73 -3.73 1.37
CA TYR A 208 -0.76 -3.40 -0.06
C TYR A 208 -2.04 -2.63 -0.47
N HIS A 209 -3.21 -3.07 0.00
CA HIS A 209 -4.47 -2.42 -0.32
C HIS A 209 -4.56 -1.02 0.29
N GLU A 210 -4.05 -0.85 1.51
CA GLU A 210 -4.01 0.42 2.21
C GLU A 210 -3.03 1.38 1.54
N LYS A 211 -1.87 0.90 1.05
CA LYS A 211 -0.94 1.70 0.23
C LYS A 211 -1.58 2.22 -1.05
N ILE A 212 -2.40 1.41 -1.73
CA ILE A 212 -3.19 1.87 -2.89
C ILE A 212 -4.21 2.92 -2.46
N GLY A 213 -4.93 2.68 -1.35
CA GLY A 213 -5.90 3.63 -0.80
C GLY A 213 -5.26 4.98 -0.47
N ILE A 214 -4.11 4.97 0.21
CA ILE A 214 -3.32 6.15 0.55
C ILE A 214 -2.88 6.86 -0.73
N PHE A 215 -2.36 6.14 -1.74
CA PHE A 215 -1.98 6.74 -3.02
C PHE A 215 -3.14 7.49 -3.67
N ARG A 216 -4.32 6.85 -3.74
CA ARG A 216 -5.52 7.45 -4.32
C ARG A 216 -5.97 8.69 -3.55
N ASN A 217 -5.94 8.63 -2.22
CA ASN A 217 -6.29 9.77 -1.38
C ASN A 217 -5.29 10.91 -1.54
N THR A 218 -3.99 10.61 -1.61
CA THR A 218 -2.95 11.60 -1.90
C THR A 218 -3.16 12.26 -3.26
N ILE A 219 -3.58 11.52 -4.30
CA ILE A 219 -3.94 12.13 -5.59
C ILE A 219 -5.10 13.11 -5.42
N VAL A 220 -6.15 12.71 -4.68
CA VAL A 220 -7.30 13.59 -4.43
C VAL A 220 -6.90 14.85 -3.67
N GLU A 221 -6.10 14.72 -2.62
CA GLU A 221 -5.54 15.82 -1.85
C GLU A 221 -4.71 16.76 -2.75
N PHE A 222 -3.71 16.22 -3.44
CA PHE A 222 -2.80 16.97 -4.28
C PHE A 222 -3.54 17.74 -5.40
N VAL A 223 -4.52 17.09 -6.05
CA VAL A 223 -5.27 17.67 -7.16
C VAL A 223 -6.32 18.67 -6.68
N CYS A 224 -7.13 18.32 -5.68
CA CYS A 224 -8.24 19.16 -5.26
C CYS A 224 -7.81 20.37 -4.43
N GLU A 225 -6.84 20.22 -3.52
CA GLU A 225 -6.40 21.31 -2.65
C GLU A 225 -5.60 22.36 -3.43
N ASN A 226 -4.75 21.92 -4.36
CA ASN A 226 -3.92 22.81 -5.17
C ASN A 226 -4.56 23.20 -6.52
N LYS A 227 -5.75 22.67 -6.85
CA LYS A 227 -6.43 22.83 -8.15
C LYS A 227 -5.50 22.52 -9.34
N VAL A 228 -4.78 21.42 -9.21
CA VAL A 228 -3.71 20.98 -10.11
C VAL A 228 -4.29 20.25 -11.32
N SER A 229 -3.79 20.58 -12.52
CA SER A 229 -4.08 19.84 -13.75
C SER A 229 -3.22 18.57 -13.88
N PHE A 230 -3.48 17.74 -14.90
CA PHE A 230 -2.58 16.61 -15.20
C PHE A 230 -1.16 17.08 -15.51
N GLN A 231 -1.02 18.17 -16.26
CA GLN A 231 0.28 18.73 -16.62
C GLN A 231 1.05 19.18 -15.37
N ASP A 232 0.34 19.80 -14.42
CA ASP A 232 0.92 20.22 -13.14
C ASP A 232 1.34 19.01 -12.29
N LEU A 233 0.58 17.92 -12.31
CA LEU A 233 0.96 16.68 -11.62
C LEU A 233 2.26 16.09 -12.18
N VAL A 234 2.38 16.02 -13.52
CA VAL A 234 3.60 15.52 -14.17
C VAL A 234 4.81 16.41 -13.81
N LYS A 235 4.64 17.74 -13.89
CA LYS A 235 5.71 18.70 -13.59
C LYS A 235 6.14 18.69 -12.11
N ASN A 236 5.22 18.40 -11.19
CA ASN A 236 5.47 18.39 -9.75
C ASN A 236 5.43 16.96 -9.15
N TRP A 237 5.79 15.95 -9.94
CA TRP A 237 5.71 14.55 -9.51
C TRP A 237 6.56 14.25 -8.26
N SER A 238 7.71 14.90 -8.13
CA SER A 238 8.57 14.78 -6.93
C SER A 238 7.88 15.26 -5.65
N ASP A 239 7.08 16.32 -5.74
CA ASP A 239 6.30 16.83 -4.60
C ASP A 239 5.15 15.89 -4.26
N PHE A 240 4.49 15.33 -5.27
CA PHE A 240 3.51 14.27 -5.07
C PHE A 240 4.12 13.05 -4.38
N ASN A 241 5.30 12.58 -4.82
CA ASN A 241 6.00 11.46 -4.19
C ASN A 241 6.28 11.73 -2.72
N LYS A 242 6.74 12.93 -2.39
CA LYS A 242 6.99 13.34 -1.01
C LYS A 242 5.71 13.31 -0.18
N LEU A 243 4.63 13.90 -0.69
CA LEU A 243 3.33 13.91 0.00
C LEU A 243 2.80 12.49 0.22
N TYR A 244 2.97 11.59 -0.76
CA TYR A 244 2.60 10.18 -0.60
C TYR A 244 3.40 9.49 0.51
N GLN A 245 4.72 9.71 0.56
CA GLN A 245 5.56 9.12 1.61
C GLN A 245 5.20 9.66 3.00
N ASP A 246 4.90 10.95 3.11
CA ASP A 246 4.48 11.57 4.37
C ASP A 246 3.12 11.02 4.84
N ASN A 247 2.15 10.86 3.92
CA ASN A 247 0.85 10.25 4.23
C ASN A 247 0.99 8.77 4.61
N LEU A 248 1.86 8.02 3.91
CA LEU A 248 2.15 6.62 4.24
C LEU A 248 2.83 6.49 5.60
N ALA A 249 3.81 7.33 5.91
CA ALA A 249 4.48 7.35 7.21
C ALA A 249 3.48 7.65 8.33
N THR A 250 2.57 8.61 8.12
CA THR A 250 1.50 8.94 9.07
C THR A 250 0.58 7.74 9.33
N TYR A 251 0.14 7.05 8.27
CA TYR A 251 -0.65 5.82 8.41
C TYR A 251 0.09 4.73 9.19
N LEU A 252 1.36 4.46 8.88
CA LEU A 252 2.16 3.44 9.55
C LEU A 252 2.43 3.79 11.02
N ASN A 253 2.63 5.06 11.35
CA ASN A 253 2.77 5.53 12.71
C ASN A 253 1.47 5.34 13.50
N ASN A 254 0.31 5.71 12.93
CA ASN A 254 -0.99 5.49 13.56
C ASN A 254 -1.29 4.00 13.74
N PHE A 255 -0.97 3.16 12.75
CA PHE A 255 -1.13 1.72 12.86
C PHE A 255 -0.26 1.14 13.99
N SER A 256 1.01 1.53 14.05
CA SER A 256 1.94 1.15 15.12
C SER A 256 1.44 1.57 16.50
N PHE A 257 0.90 2.79 16.61
CA PHE A 257 0.29 3.31 17.82
C PHE A 257 -0.93 2.48 18.27
N HIS A 258 -1.90 2.24 17.38
CA HIS A 258 -3.09 1.45 17.71
C HIS A 258 -2.75 0.01 18.10
N LYS A 259 -1.75 -0.58 17.43
CA LYS A 259 -1.25 -1.90 17.78
C LYS A 259 -0.64 -1.91 19.18
N ALA A 260 0.25 -0.97 19.49
CA ALA A 260 0.86 -0.84 20.81
C ALA A 260 -0.20 -0.61 21.90
N ARG A 261 -1.18 0.25 21.66
CA ARG A 261 -2.31 0.49 22.58
C ARG A 261 -3.10 -0.78 22.85
N LYS A 262 -3.39 -1.57 21.82
CA LYS A 262 -4.07 -2.86 21.95
C LYS A 262 -3.25 -3.85 22.78
N GLU A 263 -1.94 -3.95 22.52
CA GLU A 263 -1.04 -4.83 23.29
C GLU A 263 -1.00 -4.45 24.77
N VAL A 264 -0.99 -3.15 25.08
CA VAL A 264 -1.05 -2.63 26.46
C VAL A 264 -2.38 -3.02 27.14
N ALA A 265 -3.52 -2.82 26.47
CA ALA A 265 -4.84 -3.17 27.01
C ALA A 265 -5.00 -4.69 27.24
N GLU A 266 -4.51 -5.50 26.30
CA GLU A 266 -4.49 -6.95 26.43
C GLU A 266 -3.58 -7.40 27.58
N ALA A 267 -2.40 -6.79 27.73
CA ALA A 267 -1.49 -7.07 28.84
C ALA A 267 -2.12 -6.69 30.19
N GLU A 268 -2.72 -5.50 30.30
CA GLU A 268 -3.42 -5.05 31.50
C GLU A 268 -4.50 -6.05 31.91
N THR A 269 -5.38 -6.43 30.98
CA THR A 269 -6.46 -7.39 31.22
C THR A 269 -5.90 -8.72 31.70
N ASN A 270 -4.90 -9.27 31.01
CA ASN A 270 -4.26 -10.54 31.37
C ASN A 270 -3.62 -10.52 32.77
N PHE A 271 -2.96 -9.42 33.15
CA PHE A 271 -2.36 -9.31 34.48
C PHE A 271 -3.40 -9.06 35.57
N ALA A 272 -4.43 -8.25 35.30
CA ALA A 272 -5.55 -8.04 36.20
C ALA A 272 -6.28 -9.36 36.50
N GLU A 273 -6.52 -10.21 35.50
CA GLU A 273 -7.08 -11.55 35.67
C GLU A 273 -6.19 -12.44 36.53
N LYS A 274 -4.86 -12.44 36.29
CA LYS A 274 -3.92 -13.23 37.10
C LYS A 274 -3.90 -12.78 38.56
N LEU A 275 -3.89 -11.48 38.82
CA LEU A 275 -3.94 -10.91 40.18
C LEU A 275 -5.29 -11.22 40.86
N SER A 276 -6.39 -11.11 40.13
CA SER A 276 -7.73 -11.45 40.61
C SER A 276 -7.85 -12.92 40.94
N LYS A 277 -7.28 -13.81 40.11
CA LYS A 277 -7.24 -15.25 40.37
C LYS A 277 -6.48 -15.58 41.64
N ILE A 278 -5.30 -14.99 41.85
CA ILE A 278 -4.54 -15.16 43.11
C ILE A 278 -5.40 -14.72 44.31
N THR A 279 -6.07 -13.59 44.20
CA THR A 279 -6.96 -13.07 45.26
C THR A 279 -8.13 -14.00 45.53
N SER A 280 -8.77 -14.52 44.48
CA SER A 280 -9.87 -15.50 44.58
C SER A 280 -9.43 -16.82 45.20
N ASP A 281 -8.26 -17.34 44.78
CA ASP A 281 -7.65 -18.56 45.33
C ASP A 281 -7.29 -18.44 46.82
N ILE A 282 -7.11 -17.21 47.31
CA ILE A 282 -6.91 -16.91 48.73
C ILE A 282 -8.24 -16.86 49.47
N ALA A 283 -9.28 -16.25 48.89
CA ALA A 283 -10.58 -16.04 49.54
C ALA A 283 -11.18 -17.34 50.12
N GLY A 284 -11.11 -18.45 49.37
CA GLY A 284 -11.57 -19.75 49.86
C GLY A 284 -10.76 -20.30 51.05
N LYS A 285 -9.48 -19.96 51.15
CA LYS A 285 -8.56 -20.42 52.21
C LYS A 285 -8.67 -19.59 53.48
N ILE A 286 -9.15 -18.35 53.36
CA ILE A 286 -9.45 -17.50 54.53
C ILE A 286 -10.47 -18.20 55.42
N LEU A 287 -11.45 -18.91 54.85
CA LEU A 287 -12.47 -19.64 55.62
C LEU A 287 -11.89 -20.79 56.44
N SER A 288 -10.74 -21.34 56.05
CA SER A 288 -10.06 -22.40 56.82
C SER A 288 -9.53 -21.89 58.17
N ILE A 289 -9.26 -20.59 58.30
CA ILE A 289 -8.76 -20.00 59.55
C ILE A 289 -9.86 -19.95 60.64
N PRO A 290 -11.06 -19.38 60.43
CA PRO A 290 -12.17 -19.47 61.39
C PRO A 290 -12.57 -20.91 61.74
N ILE A 291 -12.55 -21.83 60.76
CA ILE A 291 -12.84 -23.24 61.00
C ILE A 291 -11.80 -23.84 61.97
N SER A 292 -10.52 -23.57 61.74
CA SER A 292 -9.44 -24.02 62.62
C SER A 292 -9.53 -23.37 64.01
N MET A 293 -9.99 -22.12 64.07
CA MET A 293 -10.26 -21.43 65.35
C MET A 293 -11.39 -22.08 66.13
N ALA A 294 -12.49 -22.45 65.46
CA ALA A 294 -13.60 -23.17 66.10
C ALA A 294 -13.14 -24.54 66.62
N ALA A 295 -12.27 -25.23 65.87
CA ALA A 295 -11.65 -26.48 66.32
C ALA A 295 -10.75 -26.27 67.56
N ALA A 296 -9.99 -25.17 67.61
CA ALA A 296 -9.19 -24.82 68.78
C ALA A 296 -10.07 -24.57 70.02
N ILE A 297 -11.21 -23.90 69.87
CA ILE A 297 -12.17 -23.68 70.96
C ILE A 297 -12.83 -24.99 71.43
N ALA A 298 -13.07 -25.94 70.51
CA ALA A 298 -13.67 -27.23 70.84
C ALA A 298 -12.82 -28.08 71.79
N ILE A 299 -11.50 -27.83 71.85
CA ILE A 299 -10.58 -28.47 72.80
C ILE A 299 -11.04 -28.26 74.25
N LEU A 300 -11.64 -27.12 74.57
CA LEU A 300 -12.15 -26.81 75.92
C LEU A 300 -13.22 -27.79 76.42
N LYS A 301 -13.83 -28.58 75.52
CA LYS A 301 -14.86 -29.58 75.86
C LYS A 301 -14.28 -30.98 76.06
N LEU A 302 -13.00 -31.19 75.75
CA LEU A 302 -12.34 -32.48 75.87
C LEU A 302 -11.86 -32.70 77.31
N SER A 303 -11.83 -33.96 77.76
CA SER A 303 -11.48 -34.32 79.14
C SER A 303 -10.29 -35.27 79.24
N ASP A 304 -9.91 -35.95 78.16
CA ASP A 304 -8.74 -36.84 78.12
C ASP A 304 -7.54 -36.14 77.47
N ILE A 305 -6.38 -36.20 78.12
CA ILE A 305 -5.09 -35.68 77.61
C ILE A 305 -4.75 -36.25 76.22
N LYS A 306 -5.09 -37.52 75.96
CA LYS A 306 -4.84 -38.14 74.65
C LYS A 306 -5.67 -37.49 73.56
N GLU A 307 -6.95 -37.24 73.82
CA GLU A 307 -7.86 -36.57 72.89
C GLU A 307 -7.42 -35.13 72.61
N ILE A 308 -7.05 -34.39 73.66
CA ILE A 308 -6.53 -33.01 73.55
C ILE A 308 -5.25 -33.01 72.72
N SER A 309 -4.29 -33.89 73.00
CA SER A 309 -3.01 -33.95 72.28
C SER A 309 -3.21 -34.24 70.78
N LEU A 310 -4.11 -35.16 70.43
CA LEU A 310 -4.42 -35.50 69.05
C LEU A 310 -5.08 -34.31 68.30
N ALA A 311 -5.98 -33.59 68.97
CA ALA A 311 -6.63 -32.40 68.41
C ALA A 311 -5.60 -31.27 68.15
N VAL A 312 -4.70 -31.01 69.10
CA VAL A 312 -3.63 -30.01 68.96
C VAL A 312 -2.71 -30.36 67.78
N ILE A 313 -2.27 -31.61 67.69
CA ILE A 313 -1.43 -32.08 66.57
C ILE A 313 -2.15 -31.85 65.23
N SER A 314 -3.45 -32.15 65.15
CA SER A 314 -4.24 -31.96 63.94
C SER A 314 -4.34 -30.48 63.52
N ILE A 315 -4.51 -29.57 64.47
CA ILE A 315 -4.57 -28.12 64.22
C ILE A 315 -3.20 -27.58 63.76
N ILE A 316 -2.11 -28.06 64.37
CA ILE A 316 -0.74 -27.70 63.97
C ILE A 316 -0.46 -28.15 62.53
N ILE A 317 -0.77 -29.42 62.20
CA ILE A 317 -0.60 -29.95 60.84
C ILE A 317 -1.42 -29.13 59.84
N THR A 318 -2.68 -28.81 60.18
CA THR A 318 -3.55 -27.99 59.32
C THR A 318 -2.95 -26.60 59.09
N SER A 319 -2.42 -25.97 60.14
CA SER A 319 -1.79 -24.65 60.05
C SER A 319 -0.52 -24.69 59.18
N ILE A 320 0.28 -25.77 59.26
CA ILE A 320 1.44 -25.98 58.38
C ILE A 320 1.01 -26.07 56.91
N PHE A 321 -0.03 -26.84 56.59
CA PHE A 321 -0.53 -26.96 55.23
C PHE A 321 -1.04 -25.62 54.68
N ILE A 322 -1.86 -24.90 55.45
CA ILE A 322 -2.35 -23.57 55.05
C ILE A 322 -1.17 -22.62 54.83
N HIS A 323 -0.17 -22.64 55.72
CA HIS A 323 1.03 -21.81 55.59
C HIS A 323 1.79 -22.10 54.29
N PHE A 324 2.04 -23.37 53.94
CA PHE A 324 2.70 -23.72 52.68
C PHE A 324 1.89 -23.28 51.46
N ILE A 325 0.57 -23.41 51.52
CA ILE A 325 -0.30 -22.98 50.44
C ILE A 325 -0.24 -21.45 50.26
N LEU A 326 -0.26 -20.68 51.36
CA LEU A 326 -0.12 -19.22 51.32
C LEU A 326 1.26 -18.78 50.81
N LEU A 327 2.33 -19.45 51.23
CA LEU A 327 3.68 -19.21 50.70
C LEU A 327 3.77 -19.48 49.20
N ASN A 328 3.11 -20.53 48.70
CA ASN A 328 3.08 -20.80 47.27
C ASN A 328 2.37 -19.68 46.49
N GLN A 329 1.24 -19.18 47.01
CA GLN A 329 0.51 -18.05 46.42
C GLN A 329 1.34 -16.76 46.44
N TYR A 330 2.09 -16.50 47.52
CA TYR A 330 3.02 -15.38 47.58
C TYR A 330 4.13 -15.47 46.52
N LYS A 331 4.71 -16.66 46.32
CA LYS A 331 5.69 -16.88 45.24
C LYS A 331 5.05 -16.71 43.85
N GLN A 332 3.81 -17.14 43.66
CA GLN A 332 3.08 -16.96 42.41
C GLN A 332 2.82 -15.49 42.12
N LEU A 333 2.42 -14.71 43.12
CA LEU A 333 2.26 -13.26 43.04
C LEU A 333 3.57 -12.60 42.57
N ASN A 334 4.71 -12.91 43.19
CA ASN A 334 5.99 -12.33 42.79
C ASN A 334 6.39 -12.64 41.34
N ARG A 335 6.05 -13.84 40.83
CA ARG A 335 6.27 -14.18 39.42
C ARG A 335 5.39 -13.34 38.49
N VAL A 336 4.14 -13.13 38.86
CA VAL A 336 3.21 -12.29 38.08
C VAL A 336 3.69 -10.83 38.06
N ILE A 337 4.15 -10.30 39.20
CA ILE A 337 4.71 -8.94 39.30
C ILE A 337 5.93 -8.80 38.39
N HIS A 338 6.89 -9.73 38.48
CA HIS A 338 8.08 -9.69 37.65
C HIS A 338 7.75 -9.77 36.15
N ALA A 339 6.80 -10.62 35.77
CA ALA A 339 6.35 -10.73 34.38
C ALA A 339 5.69 -9.43 33.89
N LYS A 340 4.88 -8.77 34.72
CA LYS A 340 4.32 -7.44 34.43
C LYS A 340 5.44 -6.44 34.16
N ASP A 341 6.42 -6.34 35.05
CA ASP A 341 7.52 -5.38 34.90
C ASP A 341 8.31 -5.60 33.60
N LEU A 342 8.53 -6.85 33.18
CA LEU A 342 9.19 -7.14 31.91
C LEU A 342 8.39 -6.69 30.68
N VAL A 343 7.06 -6.83 30.72
CA VAL A 343 6.18 -6.47 29.58
C VAL A 343 6.01 -4.96 29.46
N PHE A 344 5.91 -4.24 30.58
CA PHE A 344 5.64 -2.81 30.56
C PHE A 344 6.90 -1.93 30.48
N ARG A 345 8.07 -2.44 30.90
CA ARG A 345 9.34 -1.70 30.88
C ARG A 345 9.73 -1.10 29.52
N PRO A 346 9.53 -1.76 28.36
CA PRO A 346 9.84 -1.13 27.06
C PRO A 346 9.06 0.16 26.83
N PHE A 347 7.77 0.19 27.21
CA PHE A 347 6.92 1.37 27.05
C PHE A 347 7.30 2.52 27.98
N GLU A 348 7.87 2.22 29.16
CA GLU A 348 8.38 3.23 30.10
C GLU A 348 9.70 3.88 29.65
N ASN A 349 10.55 3.16 28.88
CA ASN A 349 11.88 3.66 28.50
C ASN A 349 11.93 4.36 27.14
N ASP A 350 10.88 4.23 26.32
CA ASP A 350 10.78 4.78 24.97
C ASP A 350 9.82 5.99 24.88
N GLU A 351 9.82 6.87 25.91
CA GLU A 351 8.95 8.06 26.00
C GLU A 351 9.01 8.99 24.77
N LYS A 352 10.10 8.97 23.99
CA LYS A 352 10.26 9.81 22.80
C LYS A 352 9.66 9.20 21.53
N THR A 353 9.38 7.89 21.55
CA THR A 353 8.97 7.12 20.37
C THR A 353 7.44 7.02 20.26
N TYR A 354 6.73 7.16 21.39
CA TYR A 354 5.28 7.00 21.44
C TYR A 354 4.53 8.31 21.73
N PRO A 355 3.33 8.50 21.16
CA PRO A 355 2.46 9.62 21.48
C PRO A 355 2.10 9.67 22.98
N SER A 356 1.87 10.88 23.49
CA SER A 356 1.52 11.12 24.91
C SER A 356 0.26 10.38 25.36
N GLU A 357 -0.69 10.12 24.45
CA GLU A 357 -1.89 9.35 24.77
C GLU A 357 -1.56 7.90 25.17
N LEU A 358 -0.65 7.23 24.45
CA LEU A 358 -0.25 5.85 24.82
C LEU A 358 0.49 5.83 26.16
N LEU A 359 1.34 6.83 26.41
CA LEU A 359 2.04 6.95 27.70
C LEU A 359 1.05 7.11 28.86
N ASN A 360 -0.01 7.90 28.67
CA ASN A 360 -1.07 8.03 29.67
C ASN A 360 -1.80 6.71 29.89
N ASP A 361 -2.17 5.99 28.83
CA ASP A 361 -2.82 4.67 28.93
C ASP A 361 -1.92 3.66 29.69
N VAL A 362 -0.62 3.66 29.40
CA VAL A 362 0.37 2.80 30.09
C VAL A 362 0.47 3.15 31.57
N LEU A 363 0.55 4.44 31.91
CA LEU A 363 0.62 4.90 33.30
C LEU A 363 -0.66 4.56 34.08
N GLU A 364 -1.82 4.69 33.45
CA GLU A 364 -3.10 4.30 34.04
C GLU A 364 -3.15 2.80 34.32
N ALA A 365 -2.81 1.97 33.33
CA ALA A 365 -2.75 0.52 33.47
C ALA A 365 -1.79 0.10 34.60
N LEU A 366 -0.59 0.67 34.65
CA LEU A 366 0.38 0.41 35.72
C LEU A 366 -0.15 0.84 37.08
N THR A 367 -0.81 1.99 37.17
CA THR A 367 -1.40 2.48 38.42
C THR A 367 -2.46 1.51 38.94
N ASN A 368 -3.35 1.02 38.07
CA ASN A 368 -4.40 0.06 38.42
C ASN A 368 -3.83 -1.30 38.83
N LEU A 369 -2.88 -1.83 38.06
CA LEU A 369 -2.21 -3.10 38.39
C LEU A 369 -1.42 -3.01 39.71
N ASN A 370 -0.74 -1.90 39.96
CA ASN A 370 0.02 -1.70 41.21
C ASN A 370 -0.90 -1.64 42.43
N LYS A 371 -2.11 -1.06 42.31
CA LYS A 371 -3.12 -1.11 43.39
C LYS A 371 -3.54 -2.54 43.69
N ASN A 372 -3.86 -3.33 42.66
CA ASN A 372 -4.26 -4.74 42.81
C ASN A 372 -3.12 -5.60 43.39
N GLN A 373 -1.90 -5.38 42.93
CA GLN A 373 -0.69 -6.02 43.47
C GLN A 373 -0.52 -5.72 44.96
N LYS A 374 -0.60 -4.46 45.36
CA LYS A 374 -0.45 -4.05 46.76
C LYS A 374 -1.51 -4.72 47.64
N PHE A 375 -2.77 -4.71 47.19
CA PHE A 375 -3.86 -5.37 47.89
C PHE A 375 -3.61 -6.87 48.08
N ALA A 376 -3.26 -7.59 47.00
CA ALA A 376 -2.97 -9.04 47.07
C ALA A 376 -1.77 -9.35 47.98
N LYS A 377 -0.69 -8.57 47.87
CA LYS A 377 0.52 -8.74 48.68
C LYS A 377 0.24 -8.54 50.16
N THR A 378 -0.37 -7.41 50.52
CA THR A 378 -0.70 -7.11 51.91
C THR A 378 -1.66 -8.16 52.49
N THR A 379 -2.67 -8.59 51.72
CA THR A 379 -3.60 -9.64 52.16
C THR A 379 -2.90 -10.96 52.45
N LEU A 380 -1.98 -11.40 51.59
CA LEU A 380 -1.20 -12.63 51.80
C LEU A 380 -0.31 -12.54 53.03
N GLU A 381 0.41 -11.43 53.20
CA GLU A 381 1.31 -11.21 54.35
C GLU A 381 0.54 -11.29 55.68
N TRP A 382 -0.65 -10.66 55.76
CA TRP A 382 -1.52 -10.76 56.93
C TRP A 382 -2.01 -12.18 57.20
N LEU A 383 -2.45 -12.90 56.16
CA LEU A 383 -2.97 -14.27 56.34
C LEU A 383 -1.88 -15.26 56.75
N ILE A 384 -0.66 -15.10 56.26
CA ILE A 384 0.48 -15.93 56.66
C ILE A 384 0.72 -15.84 58.17
N PHE A 385 0.57 -14.64 58.75
CA PHE A 385 0.69 -14.43 60.20
C PHE A 385 -0.51 -15.00 60.96
N ILE A 386 -1.74 -14.66 60.54
CA ILE A 386 -2.99 -15.04 61.23
C ILE A 386 -3.19 -16.57 61.27
N THR A 387 -2.70 -17.30 60.27
CA THR A 387 -2.82 -18.77 60.18
C THR A 387 -2.25 -19.50 61.40
N TRP A 388 -1.28 -18.91 62.12
CA TRP A 388 -0.66 -19.54 63.28
C TRP A 388 -1.41 -19.32 64.60
N ILE A 389 -2.39 -18.41 64.64
CA ILE A 389 -3.12 -18.07 65.86
C ILE A 389 -3.88 -19.28 66.45
N PRO A 390 -4.65 -20.08 65.66
CA PRO A 390 -5.33 -21.25 66.20
C PRO A 390 -4.36 -22.26 66.83
N SER A 391 -3.23 -22.52 66.18
CA SER A 391 -2.19 -23.41 66.73
C SER A 391 -1.61 -22.89 68.04
N ALA A 392 -1.30 -21.59 68.12
CA ALA A 392 -0.79 -20.98 69.33
C ALA A 392 -1.80 -21.11 70.49
N ILE A 393 -3.08 -20.86 70.24
CA ILE A 393 -4.15 -21.03 71.23
C ILE A 393 -4.27 -22.49 71.67
N SER A 394 -4.29 -23.44 70.73
CA SER A 394 -4.38 -24.87 71.05
C SER A 394 -3.22 -25.36 71.92
N VAL A 395 -2.00 -24.89 71.67
CA VAL A 395 -0.83 -25.21 72.50
C VAL A 395 -0.97 -24.62 73.91
N ILE A 396 -1.42 -23.37 74.04
CA ILE A 396 -1.66 -22.74 75.35
C ILE A 396 -2.70 -23.53 76.15
N LEU A 397 -3.80 -23.97 75.52
CA LEU A 397 -4.84 -24.77 76.18
C LEU A 397 -4.33 -26.13 76.67
N LEU A 398 -3.48 -26.80 75.88
CA LEU A 398 -2.86 -28.06 76.29
C LEU A 398 -1.94 -27.86 77.51
N LEU A 399 -1.15 -26.77 77.52
CA LEU A 399 -0.28 -26.45 78.65
C LEU A 399 -1.08 -26.14 79.91
N ASP A 400 -2.16 -25.35 79.83
CA ASP A 400 -3.05 -25.08 80.97
C ASP A 400 -3.65 -26.37 81.53
N PHE A 401 -4.06 -27.29 80.65
CA PHE A 401 -4.60 -28.59 81.06
C PHE A 401 -3.57 -29.49 81.76
N ILE A 402 -2.31 -29.49 81.32
CA ILE A 402 -1.24 -30.29 81.95
C ILE A 402 -0.84 -29.72 83.33
N MET A 403 -0.99 -28.42 83.53
CA MET A 403 -0.64 -27.74 84.79
C MET A 403 -1.74 -27.84 85.87
N ARG A 404 -2.96 -28.21 85.50
CA ARG A 404 -4.06 -28.52 86.43
C ARG A 404 -4.00 -29.98 86.86
#